data_AF-W5Y0L3-F1
#
_entry.id   AF-W5Y0L3-F1
#
_cell.length_a   1.000
_cell.length_b   1.000
_cell.length_c   1.000
_cell.angle_alpha   90.00
_cell.angle_beta   90.00
_cell.angle_gamma   90.00
#
_symmetry.space_group_name_H-M   'P 1'
#
loop_
_entity.id
_entity.type
_entity.pdbx_description
1 polymer ?
#
loop_
_entity_poly.entity_id
_entity_poly.type
_entity_poly.pdbx_seq_one_letter_code
_entity_poly.pdbx_strand_id
1 'polypeptide(L)'
;MAEEKPKIFEDGRDMFYSVAVIVIVMVALVAFTGMCSFDRGTPENAPVNKVDEKTFLEIEAQGESFPVRLPAVPDGWTANSARRSAIAGENAPTVGWVIGNDGYLQLSQTAVPLDQAIEGFDGNVRQLDHTYDLAGKQVSVYTSSEKDVRDIRAVDLGDVRLLVTGAATDDDFNALLTATMSATPLPSSVTSAPTT
;
A
#
# COMPACT_ATOMS: atom_id res chain seq x y z
N MET A 1 -23.59 -36.13 -63.96
CA MET A 1 -22.51 -35.97 -62.97
C MET A 1 -22.13 -34.50 -62.96
N ALA A 2 -22.55 -33.76 -61.94
CA ALA A 2 -22.08 -32.41 -61.69
C ALA A 2 -21.78 -32.32 -60.20
N GLU A 3 -20.51 -32.08 -59.92
CA GLU A 3 -19.86 -32.09 -58.61
C GLU A 3 -19.98 -30.70 -57.96
N GLU A 4 -20.36 -30.73 -56.68
CA GLU A 4 -20.10 -29.84 -55.54
C GLU A 4 -20.09 -28.29 -55.64
N LYS A 5 -20.62 -27.65 -54.57
CA LYS A 5 -19.96 -26.63 -53.69
C LYS A 5 -20.89 -25.43 -53.32
N PRO A 6 -20.74 -24.76 -52.15
CA PRO A 6 -20.40 -25.19 -50.78
C PRO A 6 -21.51 -24.82 -49.75
N LYS A 7 -21.64 -25.58 -48.67
CA LYS A 7 -22.51 -25.25 -47.51
C LYS A 7 -21.94 -24.13 -46.63
N ILE A 8 -21.44 -23.05 -47.22
CA ILE A 8 -20.72 -21.99 -46.50
C ILE A 8 -21.62 -20.82 -46.08
N PHE A 9 -22.91 -20.88 -46.41
CA PHE A 9 -23.92 -19.92 -46.00
C PHE A 9 -25.22 -20.64 -45.55
N GLU A 10 -25.10 -21.60 -44.64
CA GLU A 10 -26.09 -21.76 -43.53
C GLU A 10 -25.75 -20.67 -42.47
N ASP A 11 -25.57 -19.43 -42.92
CA ASP A 11 -26.55 -18.34 -42.99
C ASP A 11 -26.70 -17.75 -41.59
N GLY A 12 -25.98 -16.65 -41.33
CA GLY A 12 -25.64 -16.14 -40.00
C GLY A 12 -26.80 -15.89 -39.03
N ARG A 13 -28.04 -16.06 -39.47
CA ARG A 13 -29.24 -16.09 -38.64
C ARG A 13 -29.28 -17.27 -37.67
N ASP A 14 -28.90 -18.48 -38.08
CA ASP A 14 -28.90 -19.63 -37.15
C ASP A 14 -27.73 -19.56 -36.18
N MET A 15 -26.58 -19.07 -36.66
CA MET A 15 -25.45 -18.72 -35.79
C MET A 15 -25.85 -17.62 -34.80
N PHE A 16 -26.59 -16.59 -35.23
CA PHE A 16 -27.10 -15.53 -34.38
C PHE A 16 -28.09 -16.06 -33.34
N TYR A 17 -29.03 -16.93 -33.73
CA TYR A 17 -29.96 -17.55 -32.77
C TYR A 17 -29.24 -18.45 -31.77
N SER A 18 -28.24 -19.22 -32.20
CA SER A 18 -27.44 -20.05 -31.30
C SER A 18 -26.67 -19.19 -30.29
N VAL A 19 -25.99 -18.13 -30.75
CA VAL A 19 -25.26 -17.20 -29.87
C VAL A 19 -26.22 -16.46 -28.93
N ALA A 20 -27.38 -16.00 -29.43
CA ALA A 20 -28.38 -15.32 -28.62
C ALA A 20 -28.92 -16.23 -27.51
N VAL A 21 -29.22 -17.50 -27.81
CA VAL A 21 -29.66 -18.48 -26.82
C VAL A 21 -28.58 -18.73 -25.77
N ILE A 22 -27.32 -18.87 -26.19
CA ILE A 22 -26.19 -19.05 -25.25
C ILE A 22 -26.06 -17.84 -24.33
N VAL A 23 -26.12 -16.61 -24.86
CA VAL A 23 -26.07 -15.38 -24.06
C VAL A 23 -27.23 -15.30 -23.07
N ILE A 24 -28.46 -15.62 -23.50
CA ILE A 24 -29.64 -15.62 -22.62
C ILE A 24 -29.45 -16.64 -21.48
N VAL A 25 -28.97 -17.85 -21.78
CA VAL A 25 -28.69 -18.87 -20.75
C VAL A 25 -27.59 -18.40 -19.81
N MET A 26 -26.50 -17.81 -20.31
CA MET A 26 -25.44 -17.25 -19.46
C MET A 26 -25.97 -16.14 -18.55
N VAL A 27 -26.77 -15.21 -19.08
CA VAL A 27 -27.40 -14.15 -18.29
C VAL A 27 -28.34 -14.73 -17.24
N ALA A 28 -29.18 -15.71 -17.60
CA ALA A 28 -30.08 -16.35 -16.65
C ALA A 28 -29.31 -17.06 -15.51
N LEU A 29 -28.23 -17.79 -15.85
CA LEU A 29 -27.41 -18.48 -14.86
C LEU A 29 -26.67 -17.49 -13.94
N VAL A 30 -26.17 -16.37 -14.46
CA VAL A 30 -25.38 -15.38 -13.68
C VAL A 30 -26.27 -14.36 -12.96
N ALA A 31 -27.46 -14.04 -13.47
CA ALA A 31 -28.36 -13.07 -12.83
C ALA A 31 -28.82 -13.52 -11.44
N PHE A 32 -29.00 -14.83 -11.22
CA PHE A 32 -29.38 -15.38 -9.92
C PHE A 32 -28.19 -15.59 -8.97
N THR A 33 -26.94 -15.57 -9.45
CA THR A 33 -25.78 -15.72 -8.56
C THR A 33 -25.44 -14.44 -7.79
N GLY A 34 -26.04 -13.30 -8.17
CA GLY A 34 -25.74 -12.01 -7.55
C GLY A 34 -24.29 -11.55 -7.74
N MET A 35 -23.52 -12.21 -8.63
CA MET A 35 -22.10 -11.93 -8.84
C MET A 35 -21.83 -10.79 -9.83
N CYS A 36 -22.83 -10.31 -10.56
CA CYS A 36 -22.74 -9.02 -11.24
C CYS A 36 -22.93 -7.91 -10.21
N SER A 37 -21.87 -7.58 -9.47
CA SER A 37 -21.82 -6.33 -8.72
C SER A 37 -21.79 -5.18 -9.72
N PHE A 38 -22.98 -4.66 -10.05
CA PHE A 38 -23.11 -3.34 -10.65
C PHE A 38 -22.84 -2.34 -9.55
N ASP A 39 -21.58 -1.92 -9.43
CA ASP A 39 -21.19 -0.86 -8.52
C ASP A 39 -21.75 0.46 -9.05
N ARG A 40 -23.01 0.76 -8.67
CA ARG A 40 -23.73 2.00 -9.01
C ARG A 40 -23.36 3.16 -8.07
N GLY A 41 -22.34 2.99 -7.23
CA GLY A 41 -21.73 4.07 -6.47
C GLY A 41 -20.71 4.79 -7.34
N THR A 42 -20.78 6.12 -7.40
CA THR A 42 -19.67 6.94 -7.88
C THR A 42 -18.40 6.53 -7.12
N PRO A 43 -17.31 6.11 -7.80
CA PRO A 43 -16.07 5.67 -7.14
C PRO A 43 -15.45 6.73 -6.23
N GLU A 44 -15.86 8.00 -6.37
CA GLU A 44 -15.34 9.14 -5.63
C GLU A 44 -15.65 9.13 -4.13
N ASN A 45 -16.52 8.24 -3.62
CA ASN A 45 -16.88 8.23 -2.20
C ASN A 45 -17.08 6.80 -1.63
N ALA A 46 -16.27 5.83 -2.06
CA ALA A 46 -16.21 4.57 -1.32
C ALA A 46 -15.77 4.87 0.14
N PRO A 47 -16.48 4.40 1.18
CA PRO A 47 -16.10 4.67 2.56
C PRO A 47 -14.66 4.20 2.79
N VAL A 48 -13.78 5.12 3.21
CA VAL A 48 -12.41 4.74 3.59
C VAL A 48 -12.52 3.77 4.76
N ASN A 49 -12.10 2.52 4.54
CA ASN A 49 -12.12 1.49 5.57
C ASN A 49 -11.11 1.86 6.65
N LYS A 50 -11.59 2.33 7.80
CA LYS A 50 -10.73 2.68 8.93
C LYS A 50 -10.18 1.40 9.56
N VAL A 51 -8.86 1.32 9.67
CA VAL A 51 -8.15 0.27 10.40
C VAL A 51 -7.72 0.82 11.75
N ASP A 52 -7.63 -0.06 12.76
CA ASP A 52 -7.04 0.28 14.06
C ASP A 52 -5.52 0.09 13.99
N GLU A 53 -4.83 1.16 13.58
CA GLU A 53 -3.38 1.22 13.48
C GLU A 53 -2.68 1.08 14.83
N LYS A 54 -3.33 1.54 15.90
CA LYS A 54 -2.78 1.50 17.25
C LYS A 54 -2.67 0.06 17.73
N THR A 55 -3.78 -0.68 17.69
CA THR A 55 -3.79 -2.09 18.08
C THR A 55 -2.83 -2.90 17.22
N PHE A 56 -2.76 -2.62 15.91
CA PHE A 56 -1.80 -3.26 15.02
C PHE A 56 -0.34 -3.01 15.43
N LEU A 57 0.07 -1.75 15.60
CA LEU A 57 1.45 -1.41 15.95
C LEU A 57 1.83 -1.87 17.36
N GLU A 58 0.89 -1.91 18.31
CA GLU A 58 1.12 -2.47 19.65
C GLU A 58 1.41 -3.97 19.59
N ILE A 59 0.72 -4.71 18.73
CA ILE A 59 0.99 -6.14 18.52
C ILE A 59 2.35 -6.35 17.84
N GLU A 60 2.66 -5.58 16.79
CA GLU A 60 3.95 -5.68 16.11
C GLU A 60 5.12 -5.31 17.05
N ALA A 61 4.97 -4.27 17.88
CA ALA A 61 5.99 -3.84 18.84
C ALA A 61 6.43 -4.95 19.80
N GLN A 62 5.58 -5.93 20.09
CA GLN A 62 5.93 -7.07 20.96
C GLN A 62 6.81 -8.11 20.26
N GLY A 63 6.66 -8.25 18.94
CA GLY A 63 7.37 -9.22 18.12
C GLY A 63 8.65 -8.69 17.49
N GLU A 64 8.82 -7.37 17.43
CA GLU A 64 9.99 -6.75 16.80
C GLU A 64 11.20 -6.60 17.73
N SER A 65 12.38 -6.66 17.13
CA SER A 65 13.67 -6.42 17.81
C SER A 65 14.05 -4.94 17.90
N PHE A 66 13.23 -4.04 17.35
CA PHE A 66 13.47 -2.60 17.29
C PHE A 66 12.29 -1.81 17.88
N PRO A 67 12.50 -0.55 18.30
CA PRO A 67 11.44 0.26 18.90
C PRO A 67 10.46 0.78 17.85
N VAL A 68 9.35 0.06 17.69
CA VAL A 68 8.20 0.49 16.88
C VAL A 68 7.53 1.70 17.53
N ARG A 69 7.20 2.72 16.73
CA ARG A 69 6.56 3.97 17.17
C ARG A 69 5.19 4.15 16.51
N LEU A 70 4.23 4.69 17.25
CA LEU A 70 2.94 5.13 16.73
C LEU A 70 2.96 6.65 16.54
N PRO A 71 2.94 7.18 15.30
CA PRO A 71 2.88 8.61 15.08
C PRO A 71 1.54 9.21 15.51
N ALA A 72 1.60 10.36 16.17
CA ALA A 72 0.43 11.22 16.36
C ALA A 72 0.20 12.04 15.08
N VAL A 73 -0.49 11.44 14.10
CA VAL A 73 -0.79 12.09 12.81
C VAL A 73 -1.75 13.28 12.96
N PRO A 74 -1.71 14.28 12.05
CA PRO A 74 -2.64 15.40 12.08
C PRO A 74 -4.11 14.98 12.01
N ASP A 75 -5.00 15.85 12.50
CA ASP A 75 -6.44 15.65 12.40
C ASP A 75 -6.89 15.52 10.94
N GLY A 76 -7.87 14.65 10.69
CA GLY A 76 -8.42 14.41 9.35
C GLY A 76 -7.71 13.31 8.55
N TRP A 77 -6.62 12.75 9.07
CA TRP A 77 -5.96 11.60 8.47
C TRP A 77 -6.68 10.32 8.88
N THR A 78 -6.94 9.44 7.92
CA THR A 78 -7.62 8.16 8.19
C THR A 78 -6.68 7.02 7.88
N ALA A 79 -6.30 6.24 8.91
CA ALA A 79 -5.58 4.99 8.71
C ALA A 79 -6.47 4.04 7.90
N ASN A 80 -6.10 3.77 6.65
CA ASN A 80 -6.88 2.93 5.73
C ASN A 80 -6.29 1.53 5.56
N SER A 81 -5.06 1.34 6.02
CA SER A 81 -4.33 0.10 5.89
C SER A 81 -3.33 -0.04 7.02
N ALA A 82 -3.26 -1.23 7.58
CA ALA A 82 -2.20 -1.64 8.49
C ALA A 82 -1.88 -3.10 8.17
N ARG A 83 -0.61 -3.39 7.90
CA ARG A 83 -0.18 -4.71 7.45
C ARG A 83 1.25 -4.98 7.84
N ARG A 84 1.53 -6.27 7.97
CA ARG A 84 2.89 -6.78 8.01
C ARG A 84 3.45 -6.83 6.59
N SER A 85 4.56 -6.14 6.35
CA SER A 85 5.31 -6.21 5.09
C SER A 85 6.71 -6.75 5.35
N ALA A 86 7.48 -6.97 4.29
CA ALA A 86 8.87 -7.37 4.41
C ALA A 86 9.76 -6.41 3.64
N ILE A 87 10.85 -5.98 4.26
CA ILE A 87 11.90 -5.17 3.63
C ILE A 87 13.19 -5.98 3.73
N ALA A 88 13.81 -6.28 2.60
CA ALA A 88 14.99 -7.15 2.54
C ALA A 88 14.82 -8.53 3.23
N GLY A 89 13.58 -9.05 3.27
CA GLY A 89 13.24 -10.33 3.91
C GLY A 89 12.98 -10.25 5.42
N GLU A 90 13.21 -9.09 6.04
CA GLU A 90 12.92 -8.83 7.46
C GLU A 90 11.55 -8.20 7.63
N ASN A 91 10.96 -8.40 8.81
CA ASN A 91 9.64 -7.83 9.10
C ASN A 91 9.66 -6.30 9.09
N ALA A 92 8.60 -5.71 8.53
CA ALA A 92 8.40 -4.27 8.48
C ALA A 92 6.92 -3.94 8.70
N PRO A 93 6.52 -3.55 9.93
CA PRO A 93 5.19 -3.03 10.20
C PRO A 93 4.92 -1.79 9.35
N THR A 94 3.81 -1.84 8.60
CA THR A 94 3.47 -0.81 7.64
C THR A 94 2.04 -0.32 7.85
N VAL A 95 1.90 1.00 7.96
CA VAL A 95 0.60 1.67 8.11
C VAL A 95 0.45 2.72 7.03
N GLY A 96 -0.73 2.78 6.42
CA GLY A 96 -1.09 3.77 5.41
C GLY A 96 -2.25 4.64 5.88
N TRP A 97 -2.15 5.94 5.56
CA TRP A 97 -3.16 6.95 5.85
C TRP A 97 -3.62 7.62 4.57
N VAL A 98 -4.94 7.79 4.45
CA VAL A 98 -5.57 8.68 3.47
C VAL A 98 -5.67 10.08 4.07
N ILE A 99 -5.32 11.08 3.28
CA ILE A 99 -5.24 12.50 3.66
C ILE A 99 -6.20 13.27 2.76
N GLY A 100 -7.29 13.77 3.33
CA GLY A 100 -8.35 14.40 2.54
C GLY A 100 -8.93 13.42 1.52
N ASN A 101 -9.11 13.87 0.27
CA ASN A 101 -9.70 13.06 -0.80
C ASN A 101 -8.68 12.33 -1.67
N ASP A 102 -7.49 12.92 -1.88
CA ASP A 102 -6.54 12.45 -2.89
C ASP A 102 -5.14 12.11 -2.31
N GLY A 103 -4.90 12.46 -1.05
CA GLY A 103 -3.60 12.26 -0.42
C GLY A 103 -3.46 10.86 0.17
N TYR A 104 -2.28 10.27 0.05
CA TYR A 104 -1.94 8.99 0.68
C TYR A 104 -0.48 8.96 1.10
N LEU A 105 -0.22 8.52 2.33
CA LEU A 105 1.12 8.23 2.82
C LEU A 105 1.16 6.88 3.49
N GLN A 106 2.27 6.17 3.31
CA GLN A 106 2.56 4.91 3.94
C GLN A 106 3.87 5.01 4.72
N LEU A 107 3.85 4.65 5.99
CA LEU A 107 5.04 4.50 6.84
C LEU A 107 5.36 3.03 7.00
N SER A 108 6.62 2.67 6.77
CA SER A 108 7.21 1.39 7.12
C SER A 108 8.33 1.60 8.13
N GLN A 109 8.40 0.75 9.16
CA GLN A 109 9.46 0.77 10.18
C GLN A 109 10.25 -0.53 10.11
N THR A 110 11.58 -0.46 10.14
CA THR A 110 12.42 -1.65 10.05
C THR A 110 13.77 -1.47 10.76
N ALA A 111 14.36 -2.56 11.24
CA ALA A 111 15.75 -2.57 11.74
C ALA A 111 16.81 -2.68 10.62
N VAL A 112 16.38 -3.00 9.39
CA VAL A 112 17.29 -3.21 8.26
C VAL A 112 18.13 -1.95 8.00
N PRO A 113 19.46 -2.09 7.78
CA PRO A 113 20.33 -0.97 7.40
C PRO A 113 19.76 -0.17 6.23
N LEU A 114 19.93 1.15 6.25
CA LEU A 114 19.24 2.05 5.32
C LEU A 114 19.48 1.71 3.84
N ASP A 115 20.72 1.38 3.47
CA ASP A 115 21.09 0.96 2.11
C ASP A 115 20.30 -0.28 1.67
N GLN A 116 20.30 -1.33 2.49
CA GLN A 116 19.56 -2.55 2.23
C GLN A 116 18.04 -2.33 2.28
N ALA A 117 17.57 -1.41 3.12
CA ALA A 117 16.15 -1.11 3.25
C ALA A 117 15.60 -0.43 2.00
N ILE A 118 16.38 0.46 1.37
CA ILE A 118 16.00 1.12 0.11
C ILE A 118 16.03 0.12 -1.05
N GLU A 119 17.07 -0.69 -1.16
CA GLU A 119 17.17 -1.73 -2.20
C GLU A 119 16.06 -2.79 -2.07
N GLY A 120 15.75 -3.18 -0.83
CA GLY A 120 14.80 -4.23 -0.50
C GLY A 120 13.36 -3.77 -0.26
N PHE A 121 13.01 -2.51 -0.54
CA PHE A 121 11.68 -1.95 -0.22
C PHE A 121 10.55 -2.57 -1.06
N ASP A 122 10.71 -2.53 -2.39
CA ASP A 122 9.71 -3.01 -3.35
C ASP A 122 10.34 -3.59 -4.63
N GLY A 123 11.66 -3.79 -4.64
CA GLY A 123 12.42 -4.29 -5.79
C GLY A 123 12.71 -3.24 -6.88
N ASN A 124 12.25 -1.99 -6.73
CA ASN A 124 12.56 -0.92 -7.67
C ASN A 124 13.84 -0.19 -7.28
N VAL A 125 14.69 0.06 -8.28
CA VAL A 125 15.94 0.80 -8.09
C VAL A 125 15.65 2.29 -7.88
N ARG A 126 16.25 2.85 -6.84
CA ARG A 126 16.24 4.28 -6.54
C ARG A 126 17.63 4.78 -6.20
N GLN A 127 17.89 6.05 -6.48
CA GLN A 127 19.14 6.72 -6.13
C GLN A 127 18.83 7.85 -5.16
N LEU A 128 19.80 8.16 -4.30
CA LEU A 128 19.71 9.33 -3.43
C LEU A 128 19.69 10.59 -4.30
N ASP A 129 18.62 11.38 -4.19
CA ASP A 129 18.46 12.64 -4.88
C ASP A 129 19.07 13.78 -4.04
N HIS A 130 18.52 13.97 -2.85
CA HIS A 130 19.00 14.97 -1.90
C HIS A 130 18.70 14.56 -0.45
N THR A 131 19.27 15.32 0.49
CA THR A 131 18.95 15.23 1.91
C THR A 131 18.53 16.59 2.45
N TYR A 132 17.70 16.58 3.48
CA TYR A 132 17.29 17.80 4.19
C TYR A 132 17.19 17.56 5.70
N ASP A 133 17.35 18.61 6.50
CA ASP A 133 17.13 18.53 7.94
C ASP A 133 15.65 18.67 8.26
N LEU A 134 15.13 17.79 9.11
CA LEU A 134 13.81 17.86 9.68
C LEU A 134 13.89 17.56 11.17
N ALA A 135 13.60 18.56 12.01
CA ALA A 135 13.66 18.44 13.47
C ALA A 135 15.02 17.92 13.99
N GLY A 136 16.14 18.31 13.36
CA GLY A 136 17.49 17.88 13.76
C GLY A 136 17.85 16.45 13.35
N LYS A 137 17.06 15.84 12.46
CA LYS A 137 17.34 14.54 11.84
C LYS A 137 17.46 14.72 10.33
N GLN A 138 18.41 14.00 9.74
CA GLN A 138 18.60 14.02 8.30
C GLN A 138 17.58 13.10 7.64
N VAL A 139 16.79 13.66 6.74
CA VAL A 139 15.88 12.94 5.84
C VAL A 139 16.57 12.77 4.49
N SER A 140 16.57 11.55 3.98
CA SER A 140 17.12 11.21 2.66
C SER A 140 15.99 10.92 1.68
N VAL A 141 15.99 11.59 0.53
CA VAL A 141 15.00 11.40 -0.53
C VAL A 141 15.60 10.54 -1.64
N TYR A 142 14.96 9.42 -1.91
CA TYR A 142 15.36 8.46 -2.94
C TYR A 142 14.35 8.46 -4.09
N THR A 143 14.82 8.76 -5.30
CA THR A 143 14.02 8.86 -6.52
C THR A 143 14.42 7.78 -7.53
N SER A 144 13.54 7.48 -8.48
CA SER A 144 13.86 6.65 -9.64
C SER A 144 13.67 7.41 -10.95
N SER A 145 14.43 7.03 -11.97
CA SER A 145 14.18 7.48 -13.34
C SER A 145 13.08 6.67 -14.04
N GLU A 146 12.70 5.53 -13.47
CA GLU A 146 11.66 4.65 -14.01
C GLU A 146 10.27 5.25 -13.77
N LYS A 147 9.38 5.06 -14.74
CA LYS A 147 8.00 5.50 -14.62
C LYS A 147 7.28 4.66 -13.57
N ASP A 148 6.30 5.26 -12.90
CA ASP A 148 5.42 4.62 -11.91
C ASP A 148 6.14 4.12 -10.64
N VAL A 149 7.42 4.44 -10.47
CA VAL A 149 8.17 4.19 -9.23
C VAL A 149 8.05 5.41 -8.32
N ARG A 150 7.44 5.22 -7.14
CA ARG A 150 7.26 6.30 -6.15
C ARG A 150 8.55 6.55 -5.38
N ASP A 151 8.79 7.81 -5.04
CA ASP A 151 9.90 8.21 -4.19
C ASP A 151 9.75 7.67 -2.77
N ILE A 152 10.89 7.53 -2.09
CA ILE A 152 10.96 7.14 -0.69
C ILE A 152 11.69 8.23 0.07
N ARG A 153 11.08 8.71 1.15
CA ARG A 153 11.77 9.50 2.18
C ARG A 153 12.15 8.58 3.31
N ALA A 154 13.41 8.57 3.65
CA ALA A 154 13.92 7.71 4.70
C ALA A 154 14.64 8.51 5.79
N VAL A 155 14.49 8.05 7.03
CA VAL A 155 15.20 8.58 8.20
C VAL A 155 15.82 7.42 8.95
N ASP A 156 17.13 7.53 9.23
CA ASP A 156 17.83 6.59 10.09
C ASP A 156 17.88 7.13 11.53
N LEU A 157 17.20 6.45 12.46
CA LEU A 157 17.23 6.77 13.89
C LEU A 157 18.27 5.94 14.66
N GLY A 158 19.03 5.09 13.97
CA GLY A 158 20.06 4.20 14.49
C GLY A 158 19.51 2.80 14.77
N ASP A 159 18.52 2.70 15.65
CA ASP A 159 17.84 1.45 16.02
C ASP A 159 16.70 1.06 15.06
N VAL A 160 16.09 2.04 14.41
CA VAL A 160 15.03 1.87 13.42
C VAL A 160 15.23 2.81 12.23
N ARG A 161 14.85 2.35 11.05
CA ARG A 161 14.73 3.15 9.82
C ARG A 161 13.25 3.37 9.56
N LEU A 162 12.90 4.63 9.32
CA LEU A 162 11.58 5.04 8.89
C LEU A 162 11.62 5.19 7.38
N LEU A 163 10.73 4.52 6.66
CA LEU A 163 10.59 4.67 5.22
C LEU A 163 9.17 5.14 4.93
N VAL A 164 9.04 6.30 4.26
CA VAL A 164 7.76 6.89 3.91
C VAL A 164 7.66 7.04 2.40
N THR A 165 6.57 6.55 1.83
CA THR A 165 6.25 6.71 0.41
C THR A 165 4.77 7.06 0.24
N GLY A 166 4.40 7.63 -0.90
CA GLY A 166 3.00 7.95 -1.18
C GLY A 166 2.81 9.03 -2.23
N ALA A 167 1.62 9.61 -2.22
CA ALA A 167 1.21 10.73 -3.04
C ALA A 167 0.55 11.77 -2.12
N ALA A 168 1.36 12.65 -1.55
CA ALA A 168 0.92 13.73 -0.67
C ALA A 168 1.89 14.91 -0.79
N THR A 169 1.60 16.01 -0.11
CA THR A 169 2.46 17.19 -0.13
C THR A 169 3.73 16.99 0.70
N ASP A 170 4.77 17.78 0.45
CA ASP A 170 5.99 17.76 1.25
C ASP A 170 5.72 18.02 2.74
N ASP A 171 4.74 18.88 3.03
CA ASP A 171 4.32 19.18 4.39
C ASP A 171 3.68 17.97 5.07
N ASP A 172 2.89 17.17 4.34
CA ASP A 172 2.33 15.92 4.87
C ASP A 172 3.44 14.90 5.18
N PHE A 173 4.40 14.71 4.26
CA PHE A 173 5.56 13.85 4.50
C PHE A 173 6.33 14.30 5.75
N ASN A 174 6.58 15.60 5.87
CA ASN A 174 7.29 16.17 7.01
C ASN A 174 6.49 16.05 8.31
N ALA A 175 5.18 16.21 8.27
CA ALA A 175 4.31 16.04 9.44
C ALA A 175 4.36 14.59 9.94
N LEU A 176 4.24 13.60 9.05
CA LEU A 176 4.29 12.18 9.42
C LEU A 176 5.66 11.80 9.98
N LEU A 177 6.75 12.21 9.33
CA LEU A 177 8.10 11.95 9.81
C LEU A 177 8.36 12.62 11.17
N THR A 178 7.99 13.88 11.33
CA THR A 178 8.14 14.63 12.60
C THR A 178 7.34 13.97 13.73
N ALA A 179 6.09 13.59 13.46
CA ALA A 179 5.23 12.90 14.42
C ALA A 179 5.82 11.54 14.82
N THR A 180 6.37 10.79 13.86
CA THR A 180 6.97 9.47 14.13
C THR A 180 8.25 9.60 14.94
N MET A 181 9.12 10.56 14.60
CA MET A 181 10.39 10.79 15.31
C MET A 181 10.18 11.28 16.74
N SER A 182 9.13 12.05 16.97
CA SER A 182 8.78 12.61 18.29
C SER A 182 7.98 11.63 19.16
N ALA A 183 7.44 10.56 18.56
CA ALA A 183 6.65 9.58 19.27
C ALA A 183 7.53 8.72 20.19
N THR A 184 7.05 8.50 21.42
CA THR A 184 7.63 7.52 22.33
C THR A 184 7.44 6.12 21.74
N PRO A 185 8.48 5.27 21.72
CA PRO A 185 8.34 3.86 21.33
C PRO A 185 7.22 3.16 22.12
N LEU A 186 6.49 2.30 21.42
CA LEU A 186 5.49 1.45 22.04
C LEU A 186 6.17 0.42 22.96
N PRO A 187 5.49 -0.07 24.00
CA PRO A 187 6.02 -1.09 24.88
C PRO A 187 6.39 -2.35 24.08
N SER A 188 7.66 -2.74 24.15
CA SER A 188 8.20 -3.92 23.47
C SER A 188 8.85 -4.87 24.46
N SER A 189 9.03 -6.13 24.04
CA SER A 189 9.83 -7.12 24.77
C SER A 189 11.28 -6.65 24.98
N VAL A 190 11.80 -5.80 24.10
CA VAL A 190 13.14 -5.19 24.16
C VAL A 190 13.28 -4.15 25.29
N THR A 191 12.22 -3.40 25.59
CA THR A 191 12.21 -2.38 26.66
C THR A 191 12.02 -2.99 28.06
N SER A 192 11.63 -4.27 28.11
CA SER A 192 11.20 -4.94 29.34
C SER A 192 12.30 -5.74 30.05
N ALA A 193 13.54 -5.74 29.56
CA ALA A 193 14.64 -6.46 30.22
C ALA A 193 15.13 -5.67 31.45
N PRO A 194 14.95 -6.18 32.69
CA PRO A 194 15.53 -5.55 33.86
C PRO A 194 17.04 -5.74 33.84
N THR A 195 17.79 -4.64 33.99
CA THR A 195 19.21 -4.70 34.32
C THR A 195 19.35 -5.49 35.61
N THR A 196 19.96 -6.69 35.54
CA THR A 196 20.34 -7.48 36.71
C THR A 196 21.86 -7.57 36.74
#